data_AF-A0A831Z691-F1
#
_entry.id   AF-A0A831Z691-F1
#
_cell.length_a   1.000
_cell.length_b   1.000
_cell.length_c   1.000
_cell.angle_alpha   90.00
_cell.angle_beta   90.00
_cell.angle_gamma   90.00
#
_symmetry.space_group_name_H-M   'P 1'
#
loop_
_entity.id
_entity.type
_entity.pdbx_description
1 polymer ?
#
loop_
_entity_poly.entity_id
_entity_poly.type
_entity_poly.pdbx_seq_one_letter_code
_entity_poly.pdbx_strand_id
1 'polypeptide(L)'
;MLISGRWEPRRLLARGGVAEVYEAWDHKLKIEVILKIPRKDVSFDASKLIENEGKILSRMNHPYIVKLIGKGKHKGMPFVVLEKIEGTPLSKAFELPLDPVQVVDLILEVAEAVHYISSKGIAHRDLKPSNIIISPRRISIIDFSVAYWFGDGAPKAETPRYSCPEAALGYSTPSCDVYSLAALTSWLLTGDPTNHNHILGEATIKAAEVDPGRRQLGIADYLYLLRRVATIGSRLVVGGRAYMLGGYRRARIGRSMRCEIPIFDPGRYVSPVHAYVICERGVHIIMDNNSLNGVFIWQGGKYHRIRSRELSEGDYVILCYSKKRGPYVVMRYRAY
;
A
#
# COMPACT_ATOMS: atom_id res chain seq x y z
N MET A 1 -14.75 26.58 16.73
CA MET A 1 -13.87 27.62 16.13
C MET A 1 -13.62 27.24 14.67
N LEU A 2 -13.78 28.16 13.73
CA LEU A 2 -13.51 27.90 12.30
C LEU A 2 -12.10 28.35 11.91
N ILE A 3 -11.30 27.44 11.35
CA ILE A 3 -10.01 27.75 10.73
C ILE A 3 -10.26 28.35 9.36
N SER A 4 -9.76 29.57 9.18
CA SER A 4 -9.94 30.41 7.99
C SER A 4 -11.38 30.48 7.49
N GLY A 5 -12.35 30.49 8.42
CA GLY A 5 -13.78 30.57 8.11
C GLY A 5 -14.36 29.36 7.35
N ARG A 6 -13.61 28.26 7.19
CA ARG A 6 -14.00 27.12 6.34
C ARG A 6 -13.93 25.78 7.05
N TRP A 7 -12.84 25.51 7.77
CA TRP A 7 -12.59 24.20 8.34
C TRP A 7 -12.88 24.20 9.83
N GLU A 8 -13.76 23.31 10.27
CA GLU A 8 -14.12 23.15 11.67
C GLU A 8 -13.41 21.93 12.25
N PRO A 9 -12.40 22.09 13.13
CA PRO A 9 -11.82 20.98 13.85
C PRO A 9 -12.88 20.35 14.75
N ARG A 10 -13.03 19.02 14.70
CA ARG A 10 -14.01 18.27 15.50
C ARG A 10 -13.34 17.42 16.57
N ARG A 11 -12.49 16.48 16.15
CA ARG A 11 -11.88 15.49 17.04
C ARG A 11 -10.38 15.46 16.84
N LEU A 12 -9.61 15.56 17.93
CA LEU A 12 -8.18 15.33 17.90
C LEU A 12 -7.92 13.83 17.68
N LEU A 13 -7.20 13.51 16.60
CA LEU A 13 -6.84 12.12 16.24
C LEU A 13 -5.50 11.72 16.82
N ALA A 14 -4.52 12.63 16.74
CA ALA A 14 -3.16 12.38 17.19
C ALA A 14 -2.43 13.68 17.53
N ARG A 15 -1.48 13.57 18.45
CA ARG A 15 -0.40 14.54 18.66
C ARG A 15 0.89 13.92 18.17
N GLY A 16 1.31 14.26 16.96
CA GLY A 16 2.53 13.76 16.35
C GLY A 16 3.77 14.52 16.83
N GLY A 17 4.91 14.27 16.20
CA GLY A 17 6.15 15.01 16.48
C GLY A 17 6.07 16.48 16.06
N VAL A 18 5.42 16.76 14.93
CA VAL A 18 5.35 18.12 14.32
C VAL A 18 3.98 18.76 14.49
N ALA A 19 2.90 17.97 14.42
CA ALA A 19 1.55 18.47 14.27
C ALA A 19 0.58 17.91 15.31
N GLU A 20 -0.41 18.71 15.69
CA GLU A 20 -1.69 18.18 16.15
C GLU A 20 -2.57 17.89 14.91
N VAL A 21 -3.13 16.68 14.87
CA VAL A 21 -3.90 16.18 13.74
C VAL A 21 -5.35 16.01 14.15
N TYR A 22 -6.24 16.70 13.46
CA TYR A 22 -7.68 16.71 13.73
C TYR A 22 -8.44 16.10 12.58
N GLU A 23 -9.49 15.36 12.91
CA GLU A 23 -10.63 15.21 12.04
C GLU A 23 -11.40 16.54 12.03
N ALA A 24 -11.71 17.03 10.83
CA ALA A 24 -12.34 18.32 10.63
C ALA A 24 -13.42 18.23 9.55
N TRP A 25 -14.33 19.21 9.57
CA TRP A 25 -15.37 19.36 8.57
C TRP A 25 -15.08 20.55 7.65
N ASP A 26 -15.11 20.31 6.34
CA ASP A 26 -15.01 21.37 5.34
C ASP A 26 -16.41 21.92 5.03
N HIS A 27 -16.71 23.12 5.54
CA HIS A 27 -18.03 23.73 5.35
C HIS A 27 -18.33 24.14 3.91
N LYS A 28 -17.32 24.27 3.04
CA LYS A 28 -17.48 24.59 1.63
C LYS A 28 -17.75 23.34 0.80
N LEU A 29 -16.97 22.28 1.02
CA LEU A 29 -17.07 21.02 0.26
C LEU A 29 -18.09 20.04 0.86
N LYS A 30 -18.52 20.25 2.11
CA LYS A 30 -19.45 19.37 2.86
C LYS A 30 -18.92 17.93 2.97
N ILE A 31 -17.64 17.80 3.27
CA ILE A 31 -16.94 16.52 3.47
C ILE A 31 -16.08 16.56 4.72
N GLU A 32 -15.75 15.37 5.23
CA GLU A 32 -14.74 15.20 6.27
C GLU A 32 -13.33 15.29 5.68
N VAL A 33 -12.42 15.92 6.43
CA VAL A 33 -11.03 16.17 6.04
C VAL A 33 -10.12 15.98 7.24
N ILE A 34 -8.82 15.86 6.98
CA ILE A 34 -7.79 15.86 8.02
C ILE A 34 -7.16 17.24 8.08
N LEU A 35 -7.19 17.88 9.23
CA LEU A 35 -6.56 19.16 9.50
C LEU A 35 -5.31 18.96 10.35
N LYS A 36 -4.15 19.39 9.85
CA LYS A 36 -2.89 19.44 10.60
C LYS A 36 -2.57 20.89 10.98
N ILE A 37 -2.23 21.11 12.24
CA ILE A 37 -1.72 22.38 12.77
C ILE A 37 -0.42 22.15 13.55
N PRO A 38 0.53 23.10 13.56
CA PRO A 38 1.81 22.91 14.22
C PRO A 38 1.65 22.79 15.74
N ARG A 39 2.45 21.91 16.34
CA ARG A 39 2.61 21.87 17.80
C ARG A 39 3.33 23.12 18.29
N LYS A 40 2.87 23.66 19.42
CA LYS A 40 3.48 24.82 20.09
C LYS A 40 4.40 24.43 21.24
N ASP A 41 4.33 23.18 21.67
CA ASP A 41 5.01 22.62 22.84
C ASP A 41 6.29 21.84 22.47
N VAL A 42 6.82 22.06 21.27
CA VAL A 42 8.06 21.43 20.79
C VAL A 42 9.19 22.45 20.71
N SER A 43 10.43 21.99 20.87
CA SER A 43 11.63 22.84 20.93
C SER A 43 12.07 23.42 19.58
N PHE A 44 11.50 22.96 18.47
CA PHE A 44 11.81 23.42 17.11
C PHE A 44 10.62 24.16 16.48
N ASP A 45 10.86 24.88 15.39
CA ASP A 45 9.82 25.62 14.67
C ASP A 45 8.96 24.67 13.81
N ALA A 46 7.94 24.07 14.43
CA ALA A 46 6.97 23.22 13.74
C ALA A 46 6.15 23.96 12.67
N SER A 47 6.04 25.29 12.75
CA SER A 47 5.28 26.08 11.78
C SER A 47 5.94 26.02 10.40
N LYS A 48 7.28 26.08 10.33
CA LYS A 48 8.02 25.92 9.09
C LYS A 48 7.80 24.55 8.44
N LEU A 49 7.75 23.50 9.24
CA LEU A 49 7.52 22.13 8.75
C LEU A 49 6.10 21.95 8.18
N ILE A 50 5.06 22.49 8.84
CA ILE A 50 3.69 22.46 8.30
C ILE A 50 3.57 23.30 7.03
N GLU A 51 4.20 24.48 6.99
CA GLU A 51 4.21 25.30 5.77
C GLU A 51 4.92 24.57 4.62
N ASN A 52 6.02 23.87 4.93
CA ASN A 52 6.77 23.05 3.98
C ASN A 52 5.96 21.86 3.46
N GLU A 53 5.27 21.13 4.35
CA GLU A 53 4.40 20.00 4.00
C GLU A 53 3.35 20.44 2.96
N GLY A 54 2.67 21.57 3.22
CA GLY A 54 1.70 22.11 2.26
C GLY A 54 2.34 22.56 0.93
N LYS A 55 3.59 23.03 0.92
CA LYS A 55 4.34 23.35 -0.32
C LYS A 55 4.66 22.09 -1.12
N ILE A 56 5.15 21.04 -0.46
CA ILE A 56 5.47 19.76 -1.09
C ILE A 56 4.20 19.12 -1.66
N LEU A 57 3.16 18.94 -0.85
CA LEU A 57 1.93 18.28 -1.28
C LEU A 57 1.19 19.04 -2.39
N SER A 58 1.34 20.37 -2.49
CA SER A 58 0.77 21.13 -3.62
C SER A 58 1.39 20.79 -4.98
N ARG A 59 2.52 20.08 -5.01
CA ARG A 59 3.19 19.60 -6.23
C ARG A 59 2.97 18.10 -6.48
N MET A 60 2.20 17.44 -5.61
CA MET A 60 1.95 16.00 -5.68
C MET A 60 0.58 15.72 -6.28
N ASN A 61 0.56 14.83 -7.27
CA ASN A 61 -0.65 14.26 -7.82
C ASN A 61 -0.36 12.81 -8.22
N HIS A 62 -0.60 11.89 -7.29
CA HIS A 62 -0.32 10.47 -7.46
C HIS A 62 -1.39 9.65 -6.73
N PRO A 63 -1.88 8.53 -7.28
CA PRO A 63 -2.94 7.73 -6.63
C PRO A 63 -2.58 7.27 -5.21
N TYR A 64 -1.31 7.00 -4.96
CA TYR A 64 -0.80 6.48 -3.68
C TYR A 64 -0.30 7.56 -2.71
N ILE A 65 -0.57 8.83 -2.98
CA ILE A 65 -0.21 9.96 -2.10
C ILE A 65 -1.48 10.68 -1.68
N VAL A 66 -1.58 11.04 -0.40
CA VAL A 66 -2.69 11.82 0.13
C VAL A 66 -2.87 13.13 -0.64
N LYS A 67 -4.12 13.45 -0.99
CA LYS A 67 -4.44 14.70 -1.67
C LYS A 67 -4.46 15.88 -0.72
N LEU A 68 -3.84 16.99 -1.14
CA LEU A 68 -3.99 18.29 -0.50
C LEU A 68 -5.35 18.90 -0.88
N ILE A 69 -6.18 19.20 0.11
CA ILE A 69 -7.47 19.90 -0.04
C ILE A 69 -7.28 21.41 0.11
N GLY A 70 -6.37 21.82 1.00
CA GLY A 70 -6.07 23.22 1.23
C GLY A 70 -4.88 23.44 2.15
N LYS A 71 -4.36 24.66 2.14
CA LYS A 71 -3.34 25.13 3.08
C LYS A 71 -3.51 26.63 3.28
N GLY A 72 -2.97 27.17 4.36
CA GLY A 72 -2.99 28.60 4.60
C GLY A 72 -2.45 28.98 5.97
N LYS A 73 -2.77 30.20 6.40
CA LYS A 73 -2.49 30.69 7.76
C LYS A 73 -3.79 31.15 8.41
N HIS A 74 -3.97 30.80 9.68
CA HIS A 74 -5.06 31.29 10.51
C HIS A 74 -4.48 31.94 11.76
N LYS A 75 -4.70 33.24 11.93
CA LYS A 75 -4.08 34.04 13.01
C LYS A 75 -2.55 33.86 13.06
N GLY A 76 -1.91 33.89 11.89
CA GLY A 76 -0.46 33.70 11.73
C GLY A 76 0.02 32.24 11.77
N MET A 77 -0.78 31.30 12.27
CA MET A 77 -0.41 29.88 12.38
C MET A 77 -0.67 29.13 11.06
N PRO A 78 0.32 28.45 10.46
CA PRO A 78 0.10 27.67 9.25
C PRO A 78 -0.76 26.43 9.55
N PHE A 79 -1.49 25.97 8.54
CA PHE A 79 -2.23 24.72 8.58
C PHE A 79 -2.23 24.03 7.22
N VAL A 80 -2.42 22.72 7.25
CA VAL A 80 -2.59 21.87 6.06
C VAL A 80 -3.88 21.08 6.21
N VAL A 81 -4.65 20.98 5.13
CA VAL A 81 -5.90 20.21 5.05
C VAL A 81 -5.75 19.15 3.97
N LEU A 82 -5.93 17.89 4.36
CA LEU A 82 -5.75 16.70 3.52
C LEU A 82 -7.08 15.97 3.35
N GLU A 83 -7.19 15.18 2.29
CA GLU A 83 -8.31 14.24 2.16
C GLU A 83 -8.32 13.28 3.35
N LYS A 84 -9.51 12.94 3.83
CA LYS A 84 -9.67 11.84 4.80
C LYS A 84 -9.66 10.52 4.04
N ILE A 85 -8.76 9.62 4.43
CA ILE A 85 -8.64 8.29 3.84
C ILE A 85 -9.28 7.28 4.80
N GLU A 86 -10.36 6.66 4.36
CA GLU A 86 -11.01 5.57 5.08
C GLU A 86 -10.20 4.29 4.94
N GLY A 87 -9.44 3.96 5.97
CA GLY A 87 -8.56 2.80 5.98
C GLY A 87 -7.85 2.60 7.31
N THR A 88 -6.95 1.62 7.34
CA THR A 88 -6.17 1.25 8.52
C THR A 88 -4.69 1.53 8.28
N PRO A 89 -3.96 2.15 9.22
CA PRO A 89 -2.51 2.24 9.11
C PRO A 89 -1.88 0.87 8.89
N LEU A 90 -0.88 0.78 8.02
CA LEU A 90 -0.19 -0.47 7.69
C LEU A 90 0.40 -1.13 8.95
N SER A 91 0.82 -0.34 9.94
CA SER A 91 1.25 -0.82 11.26
C SER A 91 0.22 -1.66 12.02
N LYS A 92 -1.05 -1.62 11.62
CA LYS A 92 -2.18 -2.33 12.26
C LYS A 92 -3.02 -3.15 11.27
N ALA A 93 -2.69 -3.10 9.98
CA ALA A 93 -3.53 -3.69 8.93
C ALA A 93 -3.37 -5.22 8.83
N PHE A 94 -2.24 -5.75 9.27
CA PHE A 94 -1.90 -7.17 9.13
C PHE A 94 -1.18 -7.70 10.38
N GLU A 95 -1.38 -9.00 10.63
CA GLU A 95 -0.48 -9.78 11.46
C GLU A 95 0.74 -10.18 10.61
N LEU A 96 1.94 -10.10 11.19
CA LEU A 96 3.20 -10.36 10.51
C LEU A 96 3.79 -11.71 10.94
N PRO A 97 4.61 -12.37 10.09
CA PRO A 97 5.03 -11.94 8.74
C PRO A 97 3.95 -12.16 7.68
N LEU A 98 4.00 -11.36 6.61
CA LEU A 98 3.18 -11.55 5.42
C LEU A 98 3.82 -12.54 4.44
N ASP A 99 2.98 -13.16 3.63
CA ASP A 99 3.44 -13.91 2.47
C ASP A 99 4.22 -12.99 1.51
N PRO A 100 5.36 -13.42 0.93
CA PRO A 100 6.18 -12.57 0.10
C PRO A 100 5.48 -11.93 -1.10
N VAL A 101 4.46 -12.59 -1.67
CA VAL A 101 3.72 -12.04 -2.80
C VAL A 101 2.88 -10.86 -2.36
N GLN A 102 2.24 -10.96 -1.19
CA GLN A 102 1.50 -9.84 -0.60
C GLN A 102 2.43 -8.67 -0.29
N VAL A 103 3.64 -8.96 0.20
CA VAL A 103 4.65 -7.92 0.44
C VAL A 103 5.04 -7.24 -0.87
N VAL A 104 5.33 -8.01 -1.91
CA VAL A 104 5.72 -7.45 -3.21
C VAL A 104 4.62 -6.59 -3.80
N ASP A 105 3.36 -7.05 -3.83
CA ASP A 105 2.24 -6.28 -4.36
C ASP A 105 2.07 -4.94 -3.59
N LEU A 106 2.14 -4.97 -2.25
CA LEU A 106 2.03 -3.78 -1.41
C LEU A 106 3.22 -2.82 -1.63
N ILE A 107 4.44 -3.35 -1.58
CA ILE A 107 5.65 -2.55 -1.70
C ILE A 107 5.80 -1.98 -3.11
N LEU A 108 5.25 -2.62 -4.15
CA LEU A 108 5.23 -2.06 -5.50
C LEU A 108 4.48 -0.74 -5.54
N GLU A 109 3.30 -0.67 -4.93
CA GLU A 109 2.51 0.57 -4.85
C GLU A 109 3.26 1.66 -4.07
N VAL A 110 3.88 1.32 -2.93
CA VAL A 110 4.68 2.26 -2.14
C VAL A 110 5.90 2.75 -2.92
N ALA A 111 6.62 1.84 -3.59
CA ALA A 111 7.80 2.16 -4.38
C ALA A 111 7.45 3.02 -5.61
N GLU A 112 6.29 2.84 -6.24
CA GLU A 112 5.80 3.72 -7.30
C GLU A 112 5.56 5.15 -6.78
N ALA A 113 4.97 5.28 -5.59
CA ALA A 113 4.80 6.58 -4.95
C ALA A 113 6.15 7.24 -4.62
N VAL A 114 7.11 6.49 -4.09
CA VAL A 114 8.46 6.97 -3.79
C VAL A 114 9.21 7.37 -5.06
N HIS A 115 9.09 6.60 -6.13
CA HIS A 115 9.67 6.94 -7.43
C HIS A 115 9.10 8.26 -7.96
N TYR A 116 7.78 8.45 -7.84
CA TYR A 116 7.14 9.71 -8.19
C TYR A 116 7.65 10.88 -7.32
N ILE A 117 7.74 10.72 -5.99
CA ILE A 117 8.26 11.75 -5.07
C ILE A 117 9.70 12.12 -5.45
N SER A 118 10.54 11.11 -5.67
CA SER A 118 11.94 11.26 -6.05
C SER A 118 12.10 11.99 -7.39
N SER A 119 11.24 11.69 -8.38
CA SER A 119 11.21 12.40 -9.67
C SER A 119 10.89 13.89 -9.57
N LYS A 120 10.31 14.33 -8.45
CA LYS A 120 10.05 15.75 -8.14
C LYS A 120 11.20 16.42 -7.38
N GLY A 121 12.33 15.75 -7.19
CA GLY A 121 13.49 16.26 -6.47
C GLY A 121 13.29 16.30 -4.96
N ILE A 122 12.44 15.42 -4.41
CA ILE A 122 12.01 15.43 -3.01
C ILE A 122 12.24 14.05 -2.41
N ALA A 123 12.69 13.98 -1.16
CA ALA A 123 12.67 12.79 -0.33
C ALA A 123 11.55 12.90 0.72
N HIS A 124 10.83 11.81 0.96
CA HIS A 124 9.79 11.71 1.98
C HIS A 124 10.38 11.69 3.40
N ARG A 125 11.49 10.97 3.62
CA ARG A 125 12.31 10.94 4.85
C ARG A 125 11.65 10.37 6.11
N ASP A 126 10.35 10.08 6.08
CA ASP A 126 9.61 9.41 7.16
C ASP A 126 8.71 8.26 6.67
N LEU A 127 9.21 7.44 5.75
CA LEU A 127 8.44 6.31 5.24
C LEU A 127 8.45 5.17 6.27
N LYS A 128 7.29 4.90 6.88
CA LYS A 128 7.10 3.88 7.91
C LYS A 128 5.66 3.35 7.93
N PRO A 129 5.39 2.19 8.56
CA PRO A 129 4.06 1.58 8.54
C PRO A 129 2.92 2.47 9.06
N SER A 130 3.16 3.38 10.01
CA SER A 130 2.11 4.28 10.51
C SER A 130 1.72 5.39 9.52
N ASN A 131 2.57 5.68 8.54
CA ASN A 131 2.39 6.76 7.56
C ASN A 131 1.83 6.25 6.22
N ILE A 132 1.48 4.97 6.15
CA ILE A 132 0.86 4.32 5.00
C ILE A 132 -0.51 3.82 5.45
N ILE A 133 -1.58 4.32 4.84
CA ILE A 133 -2.94 3.85 5.07
C ILE A 133 -3.29 2.80 4.02
N ILE A 134 -3.80 1.66 4.47
CA ILE A 134 -4.36 0.61 3.63
C ILE A 134 -5.87 0.79 3.58
N SER A 135 -6.41 0.99 2.38
CA SER A 135 -7.85 1.01 2.12
C SER A 135 -8.22 -0.12 1.16
N PRO A 136 -9.51 -0.50 1.04
CA PRO A 136 -9.94 -1.49 0.05
C PRO A 136 -9.63 -1.13 -1.41
N ARG A 137 -9.28 0.13 -1.70
CA ARG A 137 -9.03 0.63 -3.06
C ARG A 137 -7.56 0.77 -3.43
N ARG A 138 -6.72 1.15 -2.46
CA ARG A 138 -5.31 1.51 -2.67
C ARG A 138 -4.58 1.71 -1.34
N ILE A 139 -3.25 1.67 -1.36
CA ILE A 139 -2.44 2.28 -0.31
C ILE A 139 -2.41 3.81 -0.46
N SER A 140 -2.08 4.53 0.62
CA SER A 140 -1.82 5.97 0.56
C SER A 140 -0.79 6.41 1.60
N ILE A 141 0.23 7.13 1.15
CA ILE A 141 1.22 7.81 1.99
C ILE A 141 0.63 9.12 2.49
N ILE A 142 0.61 9.34 3.81
CA ILE A 142 -0.20 10.41 4.45
C ILE A 142 0.58 11.49 5.21
N ASP A 143 1.88 11.36 5.44
CA ASP A 143 2.62 12.29 6.31
C ASP A 143 3.92 12.81 5.70
N PHE A 144 3.89 14.05 5.23
CA PHE A 144 5.02 14.70 4.56
C PHE A 144 5.67 15.78 5.46
N SER A 145 5.43 15.72 6.78
CA SER A 145 5.88 16.74 7.74
C SER A 145 7.40 16.98 7.74
N VAL A 146 8.19 15.96 7.41
CA VAL A 146 9.67 16.05 7.34
C VAL A 146 10.24 15.81 5.93
N ALA A 147 9.35 15.69 4.94
CA ALA A 147 9.75 15.60 3.54
C ALA A 147 10.49 16.87 3.12
N TYR A 148 11.49 16.74 2.26
CA TYR A 148 12.34 17.87 1.88
C TYR A 148 12.91 17.72 0.47
N TRP A 149 13.24 18.84 -0.18
CA TRP A 149 13.96 18.81 -1.46
C TRP A 149 15.34 18.19 -1.27
N PHE A 150 15.88 17.61 -2.34
CA PHE A 150 17.23 17.07 -2.31
C PHE A 150 18.27 18.16 -2.05
N GLY A 151 19.35 17.77 -1.37
CA GLY A 151 20.47 18.64 -1.00
C GLY A 151 20.64 18.76 0.51
N ASP A 152 21.41 19.78 0.88
CA ASP A 152 21.87 20.01 2.26
C ASP A 152 20.94 20.99 2.99
N GLY A 153 21.02 20.99 4.33
CA GLY A 153 20.27 21.92 5.18
C GLY A 153 18.81 21.52 5.41
N ALA A 154 18.48 20.25 5.20
CA ALA A 154 17.19 19.71 5.60
C ALA A 154 17.13 19.61 7.13
N PRO A 155 15.95 19.82 7.77
CA PRO A 155 15.77 19.53 9.18
C PRO A 155 16.17 18.08 9.47
N LYS A 156 16.90 17.85 10.56
CA LYS A 156 17.23 16.50 11.01
C LYS A 156 15.94 15.72 11.22
N ALA A 157 15.89 14.52 10.66
CA ALA A 157 14.73 13.64 10.75
C ALA A 157 15.22 12.23 11.04
N GLU A 158 14.62 11.62 12.05
CA GLU A 158 14.94 10.25 12.44
C GLU A 158 13.68 9.55 12.90
N THR A 159 13.38 8.44 12.25
CA THR A 159 12.44 7.43 12.69
C THR A 159 13.26 6.18 12.96
N PRO A 160 13.34 5.76 14.24
CA PRO A 160 14.14 4.61 14.63
C PRO A 160 13.84 3.40 13.74
N ARG A 161 14.90 2.75 13.26
CA ARG A 161 14.87 1.53 12.43
C ARG A 161 14.33 1.68 11.00
N TYR A 162 13.88 2.87 10.58
CA TYR A 162 13.36 3.09 9.22
C TYR A 162 14.07 4.21 8.47
N SER A 163 14.53 5.27 9.15
CA SER A 163 15.17 6.40 8.47
C SER A 163 16.58 6.07 8.01
N CYS A 164 16.95 6.60 6.85
CA CYS A 164 18.32 6.63 6.36
C CYS A 164 19.24 7.40 7.33
N PRO A 165 20.49 6.98 7.55
CA PRO A 165 21.44 7.66 8.43
C PRO A 165 21.68 9.13 8.08
N GLU A 166 21.72 9.45 6.78
CA GLU A 166 22.01 10.80 6.32
C GLU A 166 20.86 11.80 6.60
N ALA A 167 19.62 11.34 6.80
CA ALA A 167 18.53 12.21 7.26
C ALA A 167 18.76 12.73 8.68
N ALA A 168 19.36 11.92 9.56
CA ALA A 168 19.73 12.34 10.92
C ALA A 168 20.86 13.39 10.91
N LEU A 169 21.65 13.41 9.84
CA LEU A 169 22.70 14.40 9.60
C LEU A 169 22.19 15.68 8.92
N GLY A 170 20.90 15.74 8.54
CA GLY A 170 20.31 16.92 7.89
C GLY A 170 20.47 16.94 6.36
N TYR A 171 20.76 15.80 5.76
CA TYR A 171 20.78 15.62 4.31
C TYR A 171 19.45 15.05 3.81
N SER A 172 19.12 15.38 2.57
CA SER A 172 17.98 14.85 1.84
C SER A 172 18.46 14.32 0.50
N THR A 173 18.43 13.00 0.32
CA THR A 173 18.98 12.32 -0.86
C THR A 173 17.89 11.48 -1.53
N PRO A 174 18.02 11.19 -2.84
CA PRO A 174 17.11 10.27 -3.52
C PRO A 174 17.11 8.85 -2.90
N SER A 175 18.21 8.49 -2.25
CA SER A 175 18.44 7.15 -1.71
C SER A 175 17.90 6.96 -0.29
N CYS A 176 17.47 8.03 0.38
CA CYS A 176 16.88 7.96 1.72
C CYS A 176 15.61 7.12 1.76
N ASP A 177 14.69 7.36 0.83
CA ASP A 177 13.42 6.63 0.82
C ASP A 177 13.60 5.18 0.35
N VAL A 178 14.69 4.87 -0.37
CA VAL A 178 15.05 3.50 -0.76
C VAL A 178 15.51 2.71 0.47
N TYR A 179 16.26 3.33 1.37
CA TYR A 179 16.61 2.75 2.67
C TYR A 179 15.35 2.44 3.49
N SER A 180 14.42 3.41 3.58
CA SER A 180 13.16 3.21 4.30
C SER A 180 12.25 2.17 3.66
N LEU A 181 12.24 2.06 2.32
CA LEU A 181 11.56 0.98 1.60
C LEU A 181 12.15 -0.39 1.94
N ALA A 182 13.48 -0.51 2.02
CA ALA A 182 14.12 -1.76 2.41
C ALA A 182 13.72 -2.19 3.82
N ALA A 183 13.76 -1.26 4.78
CA ALA A 183 13.30 -1.51 6.15
C ALA A 183 11.82 -1.91 6.21
N LEU A 184 10.95 -1.24 5.43
CA LEU A 184 9.54 -1.57 5.34
C LEU A 184 9.31 -2.98 4.77
N THR A 185 10.03 -3.34 3.70
CA THR A 185 9.97 -4.67 3.07
C THR A 185 10.40 -5.77 4.04
N SER A 186 11.53 -5.58 4.74
CA SER A 186 12.02 -6.53 5.75
C SER A 186 11.02 -6.70 6.89
N TRP A 187 10.44 -5.59 7.36
CA TRP A 187 9.44 -5.62 8.42
C TRP A 187 8.22 -6.42 8.00
N LEU A 188 7.69 -6.22 6.80
CA LEU A 188 6.54 -7.00 6.31
C LEU A 188 6.85 -8.50 6.19
N LEU A 189 8.07 -8.87 5.78
CA LEU A 189 8.47 -10.26 5.57
C LEU A 189 8.86 -11.01 6.84
N THR A 190 9.23 -10.30 7.91
CA THR A 190 9.86 -10.93 9.08
C THR A 190 9.31 -10.45 10.42
N GLY A 191 8.52 -9.37 10.43
CA GLY A 191 8.16 -8.64 11.65
C GLY A 191 9.25 -7.68 12.14
N ASP A 192 10.43 -7.65 11.49
CA ASP A 192 11.60 -6.89 11.91
C ASP A 192 12.22 -6.09 10.72
N PRO A 193 12.24 -4.74 10.75
CA PRO A 193 12.79 -3.91 9.68
C PRO A 193 14.30 -4.10 9.42
N THR A 194 15.04 -4.66 10.37
CA THR A 194 16.49 -4.89 10.29
C THR A 194 16.84 -6.32 9.90
N ASN A 195 15.86 -7.23 9.90
CA ASN A 195 16.06 -8.61 9.50
C ASN A 195 15.88 -8.78 7.99
N HIS A 196 17.01 -8.78 7.27
CA HIS A 196 17.04 -8.98 5.82
C HIS A 196 17.14 -10.45 5.38
N ASN A 197 17.01 -11.41 6.30
CA ASN A 197 17.08 -12.84 5.99
C ASN A 197 15.73 -13.36 5.45
N HIS A 198 15.43 -13.00 4.20
CA HIS A 198 14.19 -13.35 3.51
C HIS A 198 14.40 -13.39 1.99
N ILE A 199 13.38 -13.78 1.23
CA ILE A 199 13.48 -13.96 -0.24
C ILE A 199 13.96 -12.69 -1.00
N LEU A 200 13.65 -11.50 -0.50
CA LEU A 200 14.12 -10.21 -1.05
C LEU A 200 15.46 -9.72 -0.47
N GLY A 201 16.18 -10.56 0.28
CA GLY A 201 17.27 -10.16 1.17
C GLY A 201 18.40 -9.41 0.46
N GLU A 202 18.84 -9.91 -0.70
CA GLU A 202 19.89 -9.25 -1.49
C GLU A 202 19.51 -7.82 -1.88
N ALA A 203 18.27 -7.61 -2.32
CA ALA A 203 17.77 -6.29 -2.70
C ALA A 203 17.67 -5.36 -1.49
N THR A 204 17.12 -5.86 -0.38
CA THR A 204 16.98 -5.05 0.84
C THR A 204 18.31 -4.73 1.50
N ILE A 205 19.31 -5.62 1.44
CA ILE A 205 20.66 -5.36 1.97
C ILE A 205 21.33 -4.24 1.18
N LYS A 206 21.29 -4.31 -0.16
CA LYS A 206 21.86 -3.26 -1.04
C LYS A 206 21.16 -1.91 -0.85
N ALA A 207 19.85 -1.93 -0.64
CA ALA A 207 19.05 -0.72 -0.40
C ALA A 207 19.20 -0.17 1.03
N ALA A 208 19.49 -1.01 2.02
CA ALA A 208 19.71 -0.63 3.42
C ALA A 208 21.19 -0.37 3.76
N GLU A 209 22.05 -0.19 2.75
CA GLU A 209 23.45 0.20 2.97
C GLU A 209 23.52 1.54 3.70
N VAL A 210 24.29 1.55 4.80
CA VAL A 210 24.38 2.68 5.75
C VAL A 210 25.15 3.83 5.11
N ASP A 211 26.20 3.53 4.34
CA ASP A 211 26.94 4.54 3.60
C ASP A 211 26.16 4.94 2.33
N PRO A 212 25.61 6.17 2.24
CA PRO A 212 24.84 6.60 1.07
C PRO A 212 25.68 6.58 -0.22
N GLY A 213 27.00 6.70 -0.15
CA GLY A 213 27.91 6.59 -1.30
C GLY A 213 28.06 5.14 -1.81
N ARG A 214 27.77 4.15 -0.97
CA ARG A 214 27.77 2.72 -1.32
C ARG A 214 26.39 2.16 -1.58
N ARG A 215 25.33 2.91 -1.29
CA ARG A 215 23.94 2.55 -1.59
C ARG A 215 23.70 2.67 -3.10
N GLN A 216 24.18 1.68 -3.83
CA GLN A 216 24.17 1.62 -5.31
C GLN A 216 22.76 1.51 -5.90
N LEU A 217 21.78 1.09 -5.09
CA LEU A 217 20.46 0.79 -5.58
C LEU A 217 19.57 2.03 -5.55
N GLY A 218 19.25 2.58 -6.72
CA GLY A 218 18.27 3.66 -6.86
C GLY A 218 16.84 3.14 -6.76
N ILE A 219 15.87 4.06 -6.63
CA ILE A 219 14.45 3.69 -6.59
C ILE A 219 13.98 2.98 -7.88
N ALA A 220 14.54 3.35 -9.04
CA ALA A 220 14.22 2.71 -10.31
C ALA A 220 14.70 1.24 -10.33
N ASP A 221 15.90 0.98 -9.82
CA ASP A 221 16.45 -0.37 -9.70
C ASP A 221 15.68 -1.21 -8.69
N TYR A 222 15.29 -0.62 -7.55
CA TYR A 222 14.43 -1.29 -6.56
C TYR A 222 13.08 -1.69 -7.18
N LEU A 223 12.44 -0.79 -7.91
CA LEU A 223 11.21 -1.08 -8.67
C LEU A 223 11.40 -2.19 -9.70
N TYR A 224 12.52 -2.16 -10.44
CA TYR A 224 12.84 -3.22 -11.41
C TYR A 224 12.97 -4.58 -10.72
N LEU A 225 13.69 -4.67 -9.60
CA LEU A 225 13.83 -5.90 -8.82
C LEU A 225 12.47 -6.37 -8.27
N LEU A 226 11.68 -5.48 -7.69
CA LEU A 226 10.34 -5.83 -7.21
C LEU A 226 9.46 -6.36 -8.34
N ARG A 227 9.48 -5.75 -9.52
CA ARG A 227 8.72 -6.21 -10.68
C ARG A 227 9.18 -7.59 -11.16
N ARG A 228 10.49 -7.88 -11.14
CA ARG A 228 11.03 -9.21 -11.43
C ARG A 228 10.62 -10.27 -10.40
N VAL A 229 10.40 -9.89 -9.15
CA VAL A 229 9.90 -10.81 -8.11
C VAL A 229 8.37 -10.92 -8.17
N ALA A 230 7.66 -9.85 -8.52
CA ALA A 230 6.21 -9.82 -8.74
C ALA A 230 5.77 -10.72 -9.91
N THR A 231 6.70 -11.02 -10.84
CA THR A 231 6.54 -11.99 -11.92
C THR A 231 6.75 -13.44 -11.51
N ILE A 232 6.96 -13.75 -10.22
CA ILE A 232 7.02 -15.15 -9.76
C ILE A 232 5.61 -15.72 -9.78
N GLY A 233 5.19 -16.27 -10.93
CA GLY A 233 4.08 -17.20 -11.13
C GLY A 233 2.68 -16.60 -11.34
N SER A 234 1.86 -17.29 -12.13
CA SER A 234 0.44 -16.94 -12.24
C SER A 234 -0.30 -17.20 -10.93
N ARG A 235 -1.34 -16.40 -10.65
CA ARG A 235 -2.03 -16.39 -9.35
C ARG A 235 -3.52 -16.07 -9.47
N LEU A 236 -4.29 -16.47 -8.46
CA LEU A 236 -5.66 -16.01 -8.25
C LEU A 236 -5.72 -15.08 -7.03
N VAL A 237 -6.37 -13.92 -7.19
CA VAL A 237 -6.58 -12.94 -6.11
C VAL A 237 -8.03 -13.01 -5.64
N VAL A 238 -8.24 -13.29 -4.35
CA VAL A 238 -9.57 -13.42 -3.72
C VAL A 238 -9.61 -12.55 -2.47
N GLY A 239 -10.53 -11.56 -2.41
CA GLY A 239 -10.66 -10.69 -1.24
C GLY A 239 -9.37 -9.97 -0.84
N GLY A 240 -8.51 -9.65 -1.80
CA GLY A 240 -7.20 -9.03 -1.57
C GLY A 240 -6.06 -9.99 -1.20
N ARG A 241 -6.33 -11.29 -1.06
CA ARG A 241 -5.30 -12.33 -0.86
C ARG A 241 -4.92 -12.97 -2.18
N ALA A 242 -3.62 -13.13 -2.43
CA ALA A 242 -3.09 -13.79 -3.61
C ALA A 242 -2.77 -15.27 -3.32
N TYR A 243 -3.14 -16.15 -4.25
CA TYR A 243 -2.85 -17.58 -4.18
C TYR A 243 -2.04 -18.01 -5.40
N MET A 244 -0.82 -18.50 -5.16
CA MET A 244 0.12 -18.88 -6.19
C MET A 244 -0.26 -20.20 -6.86
N LEU A 245 -0.21 -20.23 -8.20
CA LEU A 245 -0.50 -21.43 -8.98
C LEU A 245 0.77 -22.17 -9.42
N GLY A 246 1.90 -21.46 -9.53
CA GLY A 246 3.17 -21.99 -10.04
C GLY A 246 3.83 -23.11 -9.22
N GLY A 247 3.30 -23.45 -8.04
CA GLY A 247 3.76 -24.58 -7.21
C GLY A 247 2.93 -25.86 -7.33
N TYR A 248 1.81 -25.83 -8.07
CA TYR A 248 0.85 -26.93 -8.11
C TYR A 248 0.60 -27.39 -9.55
N ARG A 249 0.71 -28.70 -9.80
CA ARG A 249 0.12 -29.29 -11.03
C ARG A 249 -1.40 -29.10 -11.05
N ARG A 250 -2.03 -29.11 -9.86
CA ARG A 250 -3.46 -28.94 -9.66
C ARG A 250 -3.71 -28.32 -8.29
N ALA A 251 -4.30 -27.13 -8.25
CA ALA A 251 -4.73 -26.43 -7.04
C ALA A 251 -6.24 -26.57 -6.86
N ARG A 252 -6.69 -26.93 -5.65
CA ARG A 252 -8.10 -27.02 -5.27
C ARG A 252 -8.60 -25.67 -4.76
N ILE A 253 -9.80 -25.30 -5.16
CA ILE A 253 -10.54 -24.15 -4.66
C ILE A 253 -11.80 -24.66 -3.97
N GLY A 254 -12.06 -24.25 -2.73
CA GLY A 254 -13.29 -24.66 -2.04
C GLY A 254 -13.29 -24.30 -0.56
N ARG A 255 -14.39 -24.61 0.13
CA ARG A 255 -14.56 -24.30 1.56
C ARG A 255 -13.80 -25.24 2.51
N SER A 256 -13.19 -26.31 2.00
CA SER A 256 -12.36 -27.18 2.82
C SER A 256 -11.01 -26.52 3.08
N MET A 257 -10.55 -26.55 4.34
CA MET A 257 -9.20 -26.11 4.72
C MET A 257 -8.07 -26.96 4.08
N ARG A 258 -8.41 -28.10 3.45
CA ARG A 258 -7.46 -28.92 2.68
C ARG A 258 -7.28 -28.43 1.23
N CYS A 259 -8.01 -27.39 0.82
CA CYS A 259 -7.81 -26.76 -0.48
C CYS A 259 -6.59 -25.85 -0.44
N GLU A 260 -5.82 -25.83 -1.53
CA GLU A 260 -4.73 -24.87 -1.71
C GLU A 260 -5.26 -23.43 -1.74
N ILE A 261 -6.50 -23.24 -2.20
CA ILE A 261 -7.22 -21.96 -2.22
C ILE A 261 -8.49 -22.11 -1.37
N PRO A 262 -8.38 -21.97 -0.03
CA PRO A 262 -9.51 -22.09 0.88
C PRO A 262 -10.41 -20.86 0.78
N ILE A 263 -11.72 -21.08 0.69
CA ILE A 263 -12.74 -20.04 0.65
C ILE A 263 -13.52 -20.04 1.96
N PHE A 264 -13.46 -18.92 2.70
CA PHE A 264 -14.30 -18.75 3.87
C PHE A 264 -15.75 -18.50 3.44
N ASP A 265 -16.60 -19.51 3.62
CA ASP A 265 -17.98 -19.49 3.19
C ASP A 265 -18.91 -20.08 4.27
N PRO A 266 -19.32 -19.27 5.26
CA PRO A 266 -20.24 -19.73 6.31
C PRO A 266 -21.63 -20.08 5.75
N GLY A 267 -22.01 -19.47 4.61
CA GLY A 267 -23.28 -19.74 3.92
C GLY A 267 -23.32 -21.07 3.17
N ARG A 268 -22.19 -21.79 3.06
CA ARG A 268 -22.06 -23.10 2.40
C ARG A 268 -22.56 -23.12 0.94
N TYR A 269 -22.45 -22.01 0.24
CA TYR A 269 -22.69 -21.91 -1.20
C TYR A 269 -21.56 -22.54 -2.03
N VAL A 270 -20.33 -22.53 -1.52
CA VAL A 270 -19.14 -23.12 -2.11
C VAL A 270 -19.01 -24.58 -1.66
N SER A 271 -18.64 -25.47 -2.57
CA SER A 271 -18.48 -26.90 -2.27
C SER A 271 -17.18 -27.12 -1.48
N PRO A 272 -17.03 -28.23 -0.72
CA PRO A 272 -15.77 -28.55 -0.03
C PRO A 272 -14.54 -28.42 -0.94
N VAL A 273 -14.65 -28.97 -2.15
CA VAL A 273 -13.79 -28.70 -3.29
C VAL A 273 -14.71 -28.32 -4.45
N HIS A 274 -14.75 -27.05 -4.78
CA HIS A 274 -15.66 -26.46 -5.76
C HIS A 274 -15.07 -26.41 -7.16
N ALA A 275 -13.77 -26.12 -7.27
CA ALA A 275 -13.09 -26.05 -8.55
C ALA A 275 -11.63 -26.47 -8.43
N TYR A 276 -10.99 -26.66 -9.58
CA TYR A 276 -9.55 -26.83 -9.69
C TYR A 276 -8.97 -25.82 -10.65
N VAL A 277 -7.74 -25.40 -10.38
CA VAL A 277 -6.88 -24.80 -11.41
C VAL A 277 -5.79 -25.80 -11.73
N ILE A 278 -5.69 -26.19 -12.99
CA ILE A 278 -4.67 -27.12 -13.50
C ILE A 278 -3.68 -26.31 -14.32
N CYS A 279 -2.39 -26.56 -14.13
CA CYS A 279 -1.35 -26.00 -14.98
C CYS A 279 -0.90 -27.06 -16.00
N GLU A 280 -1.20 -26.83 -17.27
CA GLU A 280 -0.79 -27.70 -18.38
C GLU A 280 0.06 -26.90 -19.36
N ARG A 281 1.32 -27.31 -19.56
CA ARG A 281 2.26 -26.67 -20.51
C ARG A 281 2.38 -25.13 -20.32
N GLY A 282 2.28 -24.65 -19.08
CA GLY A 282 2.37 -23.23 -18.73
C GLY A 282 1.05 -22.45 -18.78
N VAL A 283 -0.04 -23.12 -19.18
CA VAL A 283 -1.38 -22.54 -19.25
C VAL A 283 -2.19 -22.96 -18.02
N HIS A 284 -2.91 -22.01 -17.41
CA HIS A 284 -3.79 -22.30 -16.28
C HIS A 284 -5.23 -22.48 -16.75
N ILE A 285 -5.80 -23.65 -16.44
CA ILE A 285 -7.17 -24.03 -16.79
C ILE A 285 -7.99 -24.11 -15.52
N ILE A 286 -9.03 -23.28 -15.39
CA ILE A 286 -10.03 -23.39 -14.34
C ILE A 286 -11.03 -24.49 -14.73
N MET A 287 -11.39 -25.35 -13.78
CA MET A 287 -12.34 -26.45 -13.98
C MET A 287 -13.32 -26.54 -12.81
N ASP A 288 -14.62 -26.56 -13.11
CA ASP A 288 -15.68 -26.83 -12.13
C ASP A 288 -15.64 -28.30 -11.68
N ASN A 289 -15.70 -28.55 -10.37
CA ASN A 289 -15.71 -29.90 -9.80
C ASN A 289 -17.14 -30.41 -9.57
N ASN A 290 -17.99 -30.36 -10.60
CA ASN A 290 -19.43 -30.64 -10.48
C ASN A 290 -20.03 -29.92 -9.26
N SER A 291 -19.67 -28.65 -9.11
CA SER A 291 -19.99 -27.91 -7.91
C SER A 291 -21.48 -27.58 -7.84
N LEU A 292 -22.02 -27.46 -6.62
CA LEU A 292 -23.45 -27.25 -6.41
C LEU A 292 -23.96 -25.99 -7.15
N ASN A 293 -23.18 -24.91 -7.06
CA ASN A 293 -23.59 -23.60 -7.55
C ASN A 293 -22.81 -23.12 -8.78
N GLY A 294 -21.83 -23.89 -9.27
CA GLY A 294 -21.10 -23.65 -10.51
C GLY A 294 -20.00 -22.58 -10.44
N VAL A 295 -19.03 -22.72 -11.32
CA VAL A 295 -18.04 -21.69 -11.67
C VAL A 295 -18.50 -20.88 -12.89
N PHE A 296 -18.26 -19.57 -12.84
CA PHE A 296 -18.59 -18.63 -13.92
C PHE A 296 -17.40 -17.75 -14.28
N ILE A 297 -17.42 -17.20 -15.49
CA ILE A 297 -16.49 -16.16 -15.95
C ILE A 297 -17.29 -14.90 -16.31
N TRP A 298 -16.79 -13.73 -15.95
CA TRP A 298 -17.33 -12.46 -16.40
C TRP A 298 -16.76 -12.10 -17.77
N GLN A 299 -17.62 -11.98 -18.78
CA GLN A 299 -17.21 -11.58 -20.12
C GLN A 299 -18.33 -10.81 -20.81
N GLY A 300 -18.00 -9.63 -21.35
CA GLY A 300 -18.94 -8.82 -22.13
C GLY A 300 -20.19 -8.38 -21.36
N GLY A 301 -20.05 -8.03 -20.08
CA GLY A 301 -21.18 -7.58 -19.27
C GLY A 301 -22.07 -8.70 -18.70
N LYS A 302 -21.67 -9.97 -18.83
CA LYS A 302 -22.46 -11.14 -18.42
C LYS A 302 -21.61 -12.19 -17.71
N TYR A 303 -22.25 -12.97 -16.84
CA TYR A 303 -21.66 -14.13 -16.16
C TYR A 303 -21.99 -15.42 -16.91
N HIS A 304 -20.98 -16.11 -17.40
CA HIS A 304 -21.13 -17.35 -18.18
C HIS A 304 -20.70 -18.54 -17.33
N ARG A 305 -21.59 -19.52 -17.13
CA ARG A 305 -21.24 -20.76 -16.42
C ARG A 305 -20.28 -21.57 -17.26
N ILE A 306 -19.23 -22.09 -16.66
CA ILE A 306 -18.22 -22.90 -17.34
C ILE A 306 -18.08 -24.27 -16.67
N ARG A 307 -17.72 -25.29 -17.46
CA ARG A 307 -17.19 -26.56 -16.94
C ARG A 307 -15.67 -26.50 -16.86
N SER A 308 -15.03 -25.97 -17.89
CA SER A 308 -13.61 -25.66 -17.91
C SER A 308 -13.33 -24.48 -18.83
N ARG A 309 -12.23 -23.77 -18.57
CA ARG A 309 -11.74 -22.69 -19.43
C ARG A 309 -10.27 -22.40 -19.14
N GLU A 310 -9.51 -22.07 -20.17
CA GLU A 310 -8.22 -21.42 -20.03
C GLU A 310 -8.38 -19.99 -19.46
N LEU A 311 -7.51 -19.63 -18.52
CA LEU A 311 -7.50 -18.31 -17.89
C LEU A 311 -6.54 -17.37 -18.62
N SER A 312 -7.01 -16.15 -18.89
CA SER A 312 -6.22 -15.06 -19.47
C SER A 312 -6.05 -13.91 -18.47
N GLU A 313 -4.97 -13.12 -18.61
CA GLU A 313 -4.68 -11.99 -17.71
C GLU A 313 -5.91 -11.11 -17.48
N GLY A 314 -6.24 -10.88 -16.21
CA GLY A 314 -7.36 -10.03 -15.81
C GLY A 314 -8.73 -10.71 -15.82
N ASP A 315 -8.82 -12.00 -16.15
CA ASP A 315 -10.07 -12.75 -16.06
C ASP A 315 -10.66 -12.70 -14.65
N TYR A 316 -11.97 -12.49 -14.57
CA TYR A 316 -12.72 -12.62 -13.33
C TYR A 316 -13.41 -13.98 -13.31
N VAL A 317 -13.04 -14.80 -12.33
CA VAL A 317 -13.62 -16.11 -12.03
C VAL A 317 -14.57 -15.95 -10.85
N ILE A 318 -15.78 -16.47 -10.97
CA ILE A 318 -16.83 -16.35 -9.96
C ILE A 318 -17.20 -17.74 -9.48
N LEU A 319 -17.17 -17.95 -8.16
CA LEU A 319 -17.79 -19.12 -7.54
C LEU A 319 -19.20 -18.73 -7.12
N CYS A 320 -20.19 -19.44 -7.67
CA CYS A 320 -21.61 -19.18 -7.46
C CYS A 320 -22.10 -17.84 -8.03
N TYR A 321 -23.11 -17.90 -8.89
CA TYR A 321 -23.81 -16.73 -9.40
C TYR A 321 -25.32 -16.95 -9.40
N SER A 322 -26.08 -15.91 -9.06
CA SER A 322 -27.53 -15.90 -9.27
C SER A 322 -27.97 -14.54 -9.83
N LYS A 323 -28.98 -14.54 -10.71
CA LYS A 323 -29.55 -13.29 -11.24
C LYS A 323 -30.10 -12.37 -10.14
N LYS A 324 -30.60 -12.96 -9.04
CA LYS A 324 -31.23 -12.22 -7.94
C LYS A 324 -30.22 -11.62 -6.95
N ARG A 325 -29.11 -12.32 -6.66
CA ARG A 325 -28.14 -11.91 -5.62
C ARG A 325 -26.78 -11.47 -6.17
N GLY A 326 -26.52 -11.64 -7.47
CA GLY A 326 -25.23 -11.33 -8.08
C GLY A 326 -24.17 -12.42 -7.85
N PRO A 327 -22.89 -12.11 -8.10
CA PRO A 327 -21.76 -13.00 -7.84
C PRO A 327 -21.49 -13.10 -6.33
N TYR A 328 -21.10 -14.28 -5.85
CA TYR A 328 -20.82 -14.49 -4.42
C TYR A 328 -19.33 -14.39 -4.07
N VAL A 329 -18.47 -15.14 -4.77
CA VAL A 329 -17.01 -15.06 -4.62
C VAL A 329 -16.41 -14.67 -5.94
N VAL A 330 -15.72 -13.55 -5.98
CA VAL A 330 -15.04 -13.05 -7.19
C VAL A 330 -13.54 -13.17 -7.00
N MET A 331 -12.89 -13.80 -7.96
CA MET A 331 -11.45 -14.02 -8.00
C MET A 331 -10.92 -13.40 -9.28
N ARG A 332 -9.78 -12.72 -9.21
CA ARG A 332 -9.11 -12.19 -10.40
C ARG A 332 -7.87 -13.00 -10.71
N TYR A 333 -7.77 -13.51 -11.93
CA TYR A 333 -6.57 -14.18 -12.40
C TYR A 333 -5.53 -13.17 -12.85
N ARG A 334 -4.29 -13.42 -12.47
CA ARG A 334 -3.10 -12.73 -12.94
C ARG A 334 -2.18 -13.74 -13.61
N ALA A 335 -2.03 -13.62 -14.92
CA ALA A 335 -1.14 -14.44 -15.74
C ALA A 335 0.32 -14.05 -15.50
N TYR A 336 1.19 -14.99 -15.84
CA TYR A 336 2.62 -14.75 -16.04
C TYR A 336 2.87 -14.74 -17.55
#